data_AF-A0A8X6XIA4-F1
#
_entry.id   AF-A0A8X6XIA4-F1
#
_cell.length_a   1.000
_cell.length_b   1.000
_cell.length_c   1.000
_cell.angle_alpha   90.00
_cell.angle_beta   90.00
_cell.angle_gamma   90.00
#
_symmetry.space_group_name_H-M   'P 1'
#
loop_
_entity.id
_entity.type
_entity.pdbx_description
1 polymer ?
#
loop_
_entity_poly.entity_id
_entity_poly.type
_entity_poly.pdbx_seq_one_letter_code
_entity_poly.pdbx_strand_id
1 'polypeptide(L)'
;MTIPRLELCACLLSKLTRKVVSALKMQIESVQLWSDSTIALAWINTPPNQLKTFVGNRVSQIQQLFKDFQWKHISSDVNPADVLSRGQDVKELAANDWWWKGPDLQNMAV
;
A
#
# COMPACT_ATOMS: atom_id res chain seq x y z
N MET A 1 10.80 17.31 1.68
CA MET A 1 10.27 15.97 1.34
C MET A 1 9.84 16.00 -0.11
N THR A 2 9.97 14.89 -0.86
CA THR A 2 9.48 14.79 -2.26
C THR A 2 8.25 13.88 -2.29
N ILE A 3 7.41 13.99 -3.33
CA ILE A 3 6.21 13.13 -3.50
C ILE A 3 6.58 11.64 -3.40
N PRO A 4 7.59 11.10 -4.12
CA PRO A 4 7.93 9.69 -4.00
C PRO A 4 8.34 9.25 -2.58
N ARG A 5 8.95 10.14 -1.80
CA ARG A 5 9.30 9.85 -0.40
C ARG A 5 8.05 9.81 0.49
N LEU A 6 7.02 10.60 0.18
CA LEU A 6 5.72 10.53 0.88
C LEU A 6 5.01 9.21 0.54
N GLU A 7 4.98 8.82 -0.74
CA GLU A 7 4.39 7.55 -1.17
C GLU A 7 5.05 6.33 -0.49
N LEU A 8 6.39 6.35 -0.39
CA LEU A 8 7.11 5.31 0.36
C LEU A 8 6.75 5.31 1.85
N CYS A 9 6.49 6.48 2.45
CA CYS A 9 6.05 6.57 3.84
C CYS A 9 4.61 6.04 4.00
N ALA A 10 3.74 6.27 3.03
CA ALA A 10 2.40 5.66 3.00
C ALA A 10 2.53 4.13 2.94
N CYS A 11 3.41 3.60 2.09
CA CYS A 11 3.69 2.16 2.03
C CYS A 11 4.17 1.59 3.37
N LEU A 12 4.92 2.35 4.19
CA LEU A 12 5.35 1.90 5.52
C LEU A 12 4.19 1.70 6.51
N LEU A 13 3.03 2.33 6.27
CA LEU A 13 1.82 2.13 7.08
C LEU A 13 1.24 0.72 6.93
N SER A 14 1.65 -0.03 5.91
CA SER A 14 1.35 -1.47 5.76
C SER A 14 1.67 -2.27 7.03
N LYS A 15 2.56 -1.80 7.93
CA LYS A 15 2.76 -2.38 9.27
C LYS A 15 1.47 -2.65 10.05
N LEU A 16 0.39 -1.90 9.79
CA LEU A 16 -0.93 -2.09 10.38
C LEU A 16 -1.60 -3.40 9.91
N THR A 17 -1.27 -3.88 8.71
CA THR A 17 -1.78 -5.14 8.16
C THR A 17 -1.55 -6.31 9.11
N ARG A 18 -0.38 -6.40 9.77
CA ARG A 18 -0.12 -7.45 10.77
C ARG A 18 -1.09 -7.39 11.94
N LYS A 19 -1.44 -6.18 12.41
CA LYS A 19 -2.42 -5.99 13.50
C LYS A 19 -3.81 -6.41 13.06
N VAL A 20 -4.21 -6.05 11.84
CA VAL A 20 -5.51 -6.43 11.27
C VAL A 20 -5.61 -7.94 11.11
N VAL A 21 -4.61 -8.58 10.50
CA VAL A 21 -4.53 -10.04 10.35
C VAL A 21 -4.65 -10.76 11.69
N SER A 22 -3.90 -10.33 12.71
CA SER A 22 -4.00 -10.90 14.07
C SER A 22 -5.38 -10.69 14.71
N ALA A 23 -6.06 -9.58 14.40
CA ALA A 23 -7.36 -9.24 15.01
C ALA A 23 -8.54 -9.99 14.37
N LEU A 24 -8.45 -10.37 13.09
CA LEU A 24 -9.56 -10.99 12.34
C LEU A 24 -9.91 -12.42 12.81
N LYS A 25 -9.07 -13.05 13.65
CA LYS A 25 -9.31 -14.40 14.25
C LYS A 25 -9.80 -15.46 13.25
N MET A 26 -9.36 -15.38 12.00
CA MET A 26 -9.67 -16.32 10.93
C MET A 26 -8.40 -16.70 10.18
N GLN A 27 -8.46 -17.81 9.46
CA GLN A 27 -7.38 -18.21 8.57
C GLN A 27 -7.35 -17.27 7.36
N ILE A 28 -6.21 -16.61 7.16
CA ILE A 28 -5.96 -15.77 5.99
C ILE A 28 -4.95 -16.50 5.13
N GLU A 29 -5.38 -16.95 3.94
CA GLU A 29 -4.54 -17.72 3.02
C GLU A 29 -3.46 -16.87 2.37
N SER A 30 -3.79 -15.63 2.02
CA SER A 30 -2.85 -14.70 1.41
C SER A 30 -3.24 -13.24 1.70
N VAL A 31 -2.25 -12.35 1.61
CA VAL A 31 -2.48 -10.91 1.70
C VAL A 31 -1.70 -10.21 0.60
N GLN A 32 -2.41 -9.32 -0.10
CA GLN A 32 -1.87 -8.51 -1.18
C GLN A 32 -1.84 -7.03 -0.75
N LEU A 33 -0.74 -6.35 -1.06
CA LEU A 33 -0.55 -4.93 -0.79
C LEU A 33 -0.47 -4.19 -2.12
N TRP A 34 -1.25 -3.12 -2.27
CA TRP A 34 -1.35 -2.38 -3.53
C TRP A 34 -0.85 -0.94 -3.36
N SER A 35 -0.17 -0.41 -4.37
CA SER A 35 0.20 1.00 -4.49
C SER A 35 0.20 1.40 -5.96
N ASP A 36 -0.20 2.63 -6.25
CA ASP A 36 -0.10 3.24 -7.59
C ASP A 36 1.24 3.95 -7.82
N SER A 37 2.07 4.07 -6.78
CA SER A 37 3.39 4.64 -6.89
C SER A 37 4.40 3.62 -7.42
N THR A 38 4.54 3.59 -8.74
CA THR A 38 5.56 2.76 -9.42
C THR A 38 6.98 3.02 -8.90
N ILE A 39 7.29 4.27 -8.51
CA ILE A 39 8.60 4.62 -7.90
C ILE A 39 8.75 3.99 -6.51
N ALA A 40 7.73 4.06 -5.66
CA ALA A 40 7.79 3.44 -4.34
C ALA A 40 7.92 1.92 -4.47
N LEU A 41 7.16 1.29 -5.37
CA LEU A 41 7.26 -0.15 -5.67
C LEU A 41 8.64 -0.54 -6.18
N ALA A 42 9.22 0.24 -7.11
CA ALA A 42 10.58 0.00 -7.59
C ALA A 42 11.61 0.06 -6.45
N TRP A 43 11.48 1.02 -5.53
CA TRP A 43 12.35 1.08 -4.35
C TRP A 43 12.13 -0.09 -3.40
N ILE A 44 10.89 -0.51 -3.16
CA ILE A 44 10.57 -1.67 -2.30
C ILE A 44 11.18 -2.95 -2.87
N ASN A 45 11.29 -3.07 -4.19
CA ASN A 45 11.93 -4.21 -4.87
C ASN A 45 13.45 -4.09 -5.01
N THR A 46 14.06 -3.00 -4.56
CA THR A 46 15.51 -2.78 -4.63
C THR A 46 16.17 -3.12 -3.29
N PRO A 47 17.37 -3.76 -3.26
CA PRO A 47 18.12 -3.95 -2.02
C PRO A 47 18.35 -2.61 -1.28
N PRO A 48 18.07 -2.53 0.03
CA PRO A 48 18.17 -1.28 0.80
C PRO A 48 19.54 -0.59 0.74
N ASN A 49 20.61 -1.37 0.62
CA ASN A 49 21.99 -0.88 0.56
C ASN A 49 22.34 -0.17 -0.76
N GLN A 50 21.53 -0.33 -1.80
CA GLN A 50 21.67 0.39 -3.08
C GLN A 50 20.92 1.72 -3.09
N LEU A 51 20.13 2.01 -2.04
CA LEU A 51 19.29 3.19 -1.95
C LEU A 51 19.90 4.23 -1.00
N LYS A 52 19.61 5.51 -1.26
CA LYS A 52 20.01 6.59 -0.33
C LYS A 52 19.42 6.34 1.06
N THR A 53 20.17 6.66 2.11
CA THR A 53 19.89 6.33 3.52
C THR A 53 18.42 6.48 3.93
N PHE A 54 17.77 7.60 3.60
CA PHE A 54 16.36 7.81 3.93
C PHE A 54 15.41 6.76 3.35
N VAL A 55 15.61 6.42 2.07
CA VAL A 55 14.82 5.45 1.31
C VAL A 55 15.21 4.04 1.76
N GLY A 56 16.50 3.73 1.79
CA GLY A 56 17.02 2.42 2.21
C GLY A 56 16.53 2.01 3.60
N ASN A 57 16.55 2.90 4.58
CA ASN A 57 16.07 2.60 5.94
C ASN A 57 14.58 2.24 5.99
N ARG A 58 13.75 2.85 5.13
CA ARG A 58 12.31 2.56 5.06
C ARG A 58 12.03 1.29 4.27
N VAL A 59 12.72 1.09 3.16
CA VAL A 59 12.64 -0.14 2.37
C VAL A 59 13.06 -1.34 3.22
N SER A 60 14.13 -1.23 4.02
CA SER A 60 14.54 -2.27 4.97
C SER A 60 13.43 -2.63 5.95
N GLN A 61 12.74 -1.64 6.54
CA GLN A 61 11.60 -1.88 7.42
C GLN A 61 10.44 -2.58 6.70
N ILE A 62 10.08 -2.11 5.50
CA ILE A 62 9.01 -2.71 4.70
C ILE A 62 9.34 -4.17 4.36
N GLN A 63 10.54 -4.44 3.83
CA GLN A 63 10.98 -5.79 3.47
C GLN A 63 11.05 -6.73 4.69
N GLN A 64 11.43 -6.23 5.87
CA GLN A 64 11.40 -7.03 7.11
C GLN A 64 9.99 -7.38 7.56
N LEU A 65 9.04 -6.45 7.45
CA LEU A 65 7.66 -6.66 7.85
C LEU A 65 6.90 -7.59 6.90
N PHE A 66 7.30 -7.65 5.63
CA PHE A 66 6.50 -8.22 4.54
C PHE A 66 7.26 -9.23 3.68
N LYS A 67 8.11 -10.09 4.29
CA LYS A 67 8.76 -11.19 3.54
C LYS A 67 7.76 -12.07 2.78
N ASP A 68 6.54 -12.22 3.32
CA ASP A 68 5.52 -13.12 2.80
C ASP A 68 4.40 -12.42 2.00
N PHE A 69 4.45 -11.09 1.86
CA PHE A 69 3.37 -10.32 1.26
C PHE A 69 3.79 -9.79 -0.11
N GLN A 70 2.89 -9.92 -1.09
CA GLN A 70 3.14 -9.45 -2.44
C GLN A 70 2.70 -7.99 -2.60
N TRP A 71 3.64 -7.15 -3.00
CA TRP A 71 3.36 -5.79 -3.45
C TRP A 71 2.96 -5.82 -4.93
N LYS A 72 1.85 -5.17 -5.26
CA LYS A 72 1.30 -5.06 -6.60
C LYS A 72 1.06 -3.61 -6.98
N HIS A 73 1.11 -3.35 -8.28
CA HIS A 73 0.74 -2.05 -8.82
C HIS A 73 -0.76 -1.99 -9.08
N ILE A 74 -1.38 -0.88 -8.71
CA ILE A 74 -2.75 -0.52 -9.12
C ILE A 74 -2.71 0.81 -9.85
N SER A 75 -3.53 1.02 -10.88
CA SER A 75 -3.57 2.33 -11.54
C SER A 75 -4.26 3.38 -10.65
N SER A 76 -3.80 4.63 -10.67
CA SER A 76 -4.33 5.70 -9.80
C SER A 76 -5.83 5.96 -10.00
N ASP A 77 -6.33 5.83 -11.23
CA ASP A 77 -7.76 5.96 -11.56
C ASP A 77 -8.63 4.88 -10.92
N VAL A 78 -8.04 3.75 -10.56
CA VAL A 78 -8.72 2.65 -9.88
C VAL A 78 -8.20 2.43 -8.45
N ASN A 79 -7.49 3.39 -7.85
CA ASN A 79 -7.00 3.29 -6.48
C ASN A 79 -8.02 3.89 -5.49
N PRO A 80 -8.74 3.09 -4.67
CA PRO A 80 -9.65 3.65 -3.68
C PRO A 80 -8.93 4.42 -2.57
N ALA A 81 -7.65 4.15 -2.30
CA ALA A 81 -6.88 4.88 -1.29
C ALA A 81 -6.73 6.38 -1.61
N ASP A 82 -6.86 6.75 -2.89
CA ASP A 82 -6.82 8.15 -3.33
C ASP A 82 -7.99 8.98 -2.80
N VAL A 83 -9.14 8.37 -2.55
CA VAL A 83 -10.31 9.06 -1.98
C VAL A 83 -9.95 9.67 -0.63
N LEU A 84 -9.25 8.92 0.22
CA LEU A 84 -8.81 9.42 1.52
C LEU A 84 -7.58 10.32 1.42
N SER A 85 -6.60 9.97 0.59
CA SER A 85 -5.33 10.72 0.51
C SER A 85 -5.52 12.14 -0.06
N ARG A 86 -6.55 12.35 -0.90
CA ARG A 86 -6.90 13.65 -1.49
C ARG A 86 -7.81 14.51 -0.60
N GLY A 87 -8.37 13.94 0.47
CA GLY A 87 -9.26 14.62 1.39
C GLY A 87 -10.70 14.71 0.89
N GLN A 88 -11.50 13.70 1.23
CA GLN A 88 -12.95 13.68 1.02
C GLN A 88 -13.69 14.15 2.28
N ASP A 89 -14.80 14.87 2.13
CA ASP A 89 -15.71 15.14 3.25
C ASP A 89 -16.27 13.83 3.83
N VAL A 90 -16.50 13.78 5.14
CA VAL A 90 -16.94 12.55 5.83
C VAL A 90 -18.32 12.09 5.34
N LYS A 91 -19.24 13.01 5.02
CA LYS A 91 -20.57 12.65 4.52
C LYS A 91 -20.50 12.10 3.10
N GLU A 92 -19.64 12.68 2.28
CA GLU A 92 -19.41 12.21 0.91
C GLU A 92 -18.71 10.85 0.90
N LEU A 93 -17.71 10.66 1.78
CA LEU A 93 -17.05 9.37 1.96
C LEU A 93 -18.03 8.29 2.40
N ALA A 94 -18.95 8.61 3.32
CA ALA A 94 -19.97 7.67 3.77
C ALA A 94 -20.89 7.20 2.62
N ALA A 95 -21.12 8.06 1.62
CA ALA A 95 -21.89 7.75 0.42
C ALA A 95 -21.03 7.29 -0.78
N ASN A 96 -19.72 7.16 -0.61
CA ASN A 96 -18.80 6.86 -1.71
C ASN A 96 -18.72 5.34 -1.95
N ASP A 97 -19.53 4.86 -2.89
CA ASP A 97 -19.55 3.45 -3.31
C ASP A 97 -18.19 2.94 -3.77
N TRP A 98 -17.37 3.79 -4.41
CA TRP A 98 -16.04 3.42 -4.87
C TRP A 98 -15.10 3.05 -3.71
N TRP A 99 -15.18 3.81 -2.60
CA TRP A 99 -14.42 3.51 -1.39
C TRP A 99 -14.83 2.18 -0.74
N TRP A 100 -16.14 1.94 -0.62
CA TRP A 100 -16.66 0.78 0.11
C TRP A 100 -16.65 -0.52 -0.69
N LYS A 101 -16.85 -0.45 -2.01
CA LYS A 101 -16.86 -1.63 -2.88
C LYS A 101 -15.48 -1.90 -3.48
N GLY A 102 -14.75 -0.84 -3.81
CA GLY A 102 -13.45 -0.92 -4.48
C GLY A 102 -13.52 -1.50 -5.89
N PRO A 103 -12.36 -1.57 -6.57
CA PRO A 103 -12.20 -2.31 -7.83
C PRO A 103 -12.29 -3.82 -7.64
N ASP A 104 -12.63 -4.53 -8.72
CA ASP A 104 -12.44 -5.98 -8.78
C ASP A 104 -10.94 -6.31 -8.97
N LEU A 105 -10.25 -6.48 -7.84
CA LEU A 105 -8.82 -6.79 -7.80
C LEU A 105 -8.49 -8.25 -8.16
N GLN A 106 -9.48 -9.15 -8.18
CA GLN A 106 -9.23 -10.57 -8.47
C GLN A 106 -8.93 -10.79 -9.96
N ASN A 107 -9.51 -9.94 -10.82
CA ASN A 107 -9.38 -10.02 -12.28
C ASN A 107 -8.40 -8.99 -12.87
N MET A 108 -7.81 -8.13 -12.05
CA MET A 108 -6.74 -7.24 -12.52
C MET A 108 -5.45 -8.04 -12.72
N ALA A 109 -5.16 -8.35 -13.99
CA ALA A 109 -3.96 -9.06 -14.40
C ALA A 109 -2.69 -8.39 -13.86
N VAL A 110 -1.77 -9.24 -13.39
CA VAL A 110 -0.41 -8.88 -12.95
C VAL A 110 0.41 -8.34 -14.11
#